data_AF-A0A1W1CIG5-F1
#
_entry.id   AF-A0A1W1CIG5-F1
#
_cell.length_a   1.000
_cell.length_b   1.000
_cell.length_c   1.000
_cell.angle_alpha   90.00
_cell.angle_beta   90.00
_cell.angle_gamma   90.00
#
_symmetry.space_group_name_H-M   'P 1'
#
loop_
_entity.id
_entity.type
_entity.pdbx_description
1 polymer ?
#
loop_
_entity_poly.entity_id
_entity_poly.type
_entity_poly.pdbx_seq_one_letter_code
_entity_poly.pdbx_strand_id
1 'polypeptide(L)'
;MIQQGAIQTYLVGTDGLLRSPFLKEDSQILQMRIDTEQINLWQSEYGVHDETVPTTNEDILIYKNSLGKDVFGLHVDIDILGVHFALVSEADMLLVINIQNAIIEKTLIITLILLMIIIIVAILSLKMVIETLNSKYTVKMR
;
A
#
# COMPACT_ATOMS: atom_id res chain seq x y z
N MET A 1 7.84 24.12 4.06
CA MET A 1 7.62 22.99 5.00
C MET A 1 7.00 21.88 4.16
N ILE A 2 7.77 20.86 3.80
CA ILE A 2 7.30 19.80 2.89
C ILE A 2 6.28 18.99 3.68
N GLN A 3 5.01 19.02 3.25
CA GLN A 3 3.96 18.17 3.82
C GLN A 3 4.43 16.74 3.63
N GLN A 4 4.85 16.08 4.72
CA GLN A 4 5.00 14.64 4.70
C GLN A 4 3.64 14.08 4.31
N GLY A 5 3.64 13.18 3.33
CA GLY A 5 2.40 12.55 2.93
C GLY A 5 1.71 11.95 4.15
N ALA A 6 0.38 12.06 4.19
CA ALA A 6 -0.41 11.65 5.33
C ALA A 6 -1.40 10.58 4.89
N ILE A 7 -1.63 9.61 5.77
CA ILE A 7 -2.79 8.74 5.70
C ILE A 7 -3.84 9.38 6.61
N GLN A 8 -5.04 9.59 6.10
CA GLN A 8 -6.16 10.14 6.84
C GLN A 8 -7.32 9.16 6.76
N THR A 9 -7.91 8.86 7.91
CA THR A 9 -9.11 8.04 8.01
C THR A 9 -10.21 8.87 8.64
N TYR A 10 -11.42 8.80 8.09
CA TYR A 10 -12.55 9.58 8.58
C TYR A 10 -13.88 8.87 8.31
N LEU A 11 -14.91 9.24 9.08
CA LEU A 11 -16.26 8.71 9.00
C LEU A 11 -17.18 9.69 8.28
N VAL A 12 -18.04 9.16 7.41
CA VAL A 12 -19.05 9.91 6.67
C VAL A 12 -20.40 9.25 6.86
N GLY A 13 -21.44 10.06 7.11
CA GLY A 13 -22.81 9.57 7.22
C GLY A 13 -23.44 9.32 5.85
N THR A 14 -24.60 8.66 5.84
CA THR A 14 -25.43 8.44 4.65
C THR A 14 -25.89 9.73 3.97
N ASP A 15 -25.94 10.84 4.72
CA ASP A 15 -26.21 12.18 4.21
C ASP A 15 -25.01 12.84 3.50
N GLY A 16 -23.85 12.16 3.47
CA GLY A 16 -22.59 12.66 2.94
C GLY A 16 -21.88 13.66 3.86
N LEU A 17 -22.35 13.83 5.10
CA LEU A 17 -21.73 14.75 6.05
C LEU A 17 -20.69 14.04 6.92
N LEU A 18 -19.61 14.75 7.24
CA LEU A 18 -18.51 14.26 8.05
C LEU A 18 -18.95 13.95 9.50
N ARG A 19 -18.50 12.83 10.07
CA ARG A 19 -18.81 12.34 11.43
C ARG A 19 -17.60 12.24 12.36
N SER A 20 -16.40 12.36 11.82
CA SER A 20 -15.15 12.36 12.58
C SER A 20 -14.25 13.51 12.16
N PRO A 21 -13.19 13.85 12.93
CA PRO A 21 -12.25 14.88 12.53
C PRO A 21 -11.63 14.59 11.16
N PHE A 22 -11.50 15.63 10.33
CA PHE A 22 -10.80 15.58 9.05
C PHE A 22 -9.52 16.42 9.18
N LEU A 23 -8.36 15.85 8.85
CA LEU A 23 -7.05 16.48 9.03
C LEU A 23 -6.77 17.04 10.44
N LYS A 24 -7.35 16.40 11.47
CA LYS A 24 -7.27 16.82 12.89
C LYS A 24 -8.00 18.14 13.18
N GLU A 25 -8.94 18.54 12.33
CA GLU A 25 -9.85 19.66 12.59
C GLU A 25 -11.26 19.16 12.93
N ASP A 26 -11.73 19.47 14.14
CA ASP A 26 -13.05 19.09 14.63
C ASP A 26 -14.16 20.04 14.16
N SER A 27 -13.80 21.27 13.79
CA SER A 27 -14.75 22.33 13.36
C SER A 27 -15.59 21.94 12.14
N GLN A 28 -15.13 20.96 11.38
CA GLN A 28 -15.72 20.51 10.12
C GLN A 28 -16.76 19.40 10.32
N ILE A 29 -16.86 18.82 11.51
CA ILE A 29 -17.80 17.73 11.84
C ILE A 29 -19.24 18.22 11.69
N LEU A 30 -20.07 17.44 10.98
CA LEU A 30 -21.46 17.75 10.60
C LEU A 30 -21.64 19.00 9.71
N GLN A 31 -20.57 19.70 9.33
CA GLN A 31 -20.61 20.90 8.49
C GLN A 31 -20.06 20.65 7.09
N MET A 32 -19.02 19.84 7.00
CA MET A 32 -18.37 19.49 5.75
C MET A 32 -19.12 18.33 5.08
N ARG A 33 -19.57 18.57 3.84
CA ARG A 33 -20.04 17.52 2.93
C ARG A 33 -18.84 16.92 2.21
N ILE A 34 -18.72 15.60 2.29
CA ILE A 34 -17.76 14.82 1.52
C ILE A 34 -18.48 14.33 0.27
N ASP A 35 -18.16 14.95 -0.85
CA ASP A 35 -18.62 14.55 -2.18
C ASP A 35 -17.39 14.04 -2.96
N THR A 36 -17.15 12.74 -2.88
CA THR A 36 -16.03 12.06 -3.52
C THR A 36 -16.52 10.82 -4.23
N GLU A 37 -15.75 10.34 -5.21
CA GLU A 37 -16.07 9.11 -5.95
C GLU A 37 -16.28 7.92 -5.02
N GLN A 38 -15.47 7.80 -3.95
CA GLN A 38 -15.61 6.72 -2.97
C GLN A 38 -16.90 6.79 -2.16
N ILE A 39 -17.34 7.99 -1.75
CA ILE A 39 -18.61 8.14 -1.04
C ILE A 39 -19.79 7.88 -1.99
N ASN A 40 -19.71 8.34 -3.22
CA ASN A 40 -20.75 8.09 -4.23
C ASN A 40 -20.85 6.59 -4.56
N LEU A 41 -19.71 5.89 -4.62
CA LEU A 41 -19.66 4.45 -4.78
C LEU A 41 -20.32 3.74 -3.59
N TRP A 42 -19.88 4.04 -2.36
CA TRP A 42 -20.47 3.47 -1.15
C TRP A 42 -21.99 3.71 -1.06
N GLN A 43 -22.45 4.92 -1.33
CA GLN A 43 -23.89 5.24 -1.32
C GLN A 43 -24.68 4.47 -2.38
N SER A 44 -24.06 4.16 -3.52
CA SER A 44 -24.67 3.34 -4.57
C SER A 44 -24.77 1.86 -4.17
N GLU A 45 -23.84 1.38 -3.35
CA GLU A 45 -23.85 0.04 -2.77
C GLU A 45 -24.86 -0.05 -1.60
N TYR A 46 -25.02 1.04 -0.85
CA TYR A 46 -25.83 1.22 0.35
C TYR A 46 -27.38 1.12 0.16
N GLY A 47 -27.84 0.42 -0.88
CA GLY A 47 -29.25 0.10 -1.08
C GLY A 47 -29.50 -1.15 -1.93
N VAL A 48 -28.43 -1.84 -2.32
CA VAL A 48 -28.48 -3.01 -3.21
C VAL A 48 -28.27 -4.31 -2.45
N HIS A 49 -27.79 -4.27 -1.20
CA HIS A 49 -27.54 -5.45 -0.37
C HIS A 49 -28.78 -5.92 0.40
N ASP A 50 -29.56 -6.75 -0.28
CA ASP A 50 -30.11 -7.98 0.32
C ASP A 50 -28.95 -8.84 0.87
N GLU A 51 -29.21 -9.59 1.94
CA GLU A 51 -28.27 -10.27 2.87
C GLU A 51 -27.25 -11.30 2.29
N THR A 52 -26.83 -11.25 1.02
CA THR A 52 -26.08 -12.37 0.39
C THR A 52 -24.95 -12.03 -0.59
N VAL A 53 -24.43 -10.80 -0.67
CA VAL A 53 -23.27 -10.53 -1.56
C VAL A 53 -21.98 -10.35 -0.74
N PRO A 54 -20.98 -11.24 -0.88
CA PRO A 54 -19.75 -11.16 -0.14
C PRO A 54 -18.97 -9.90 -0.55
N THR A 55 -18.60 -9.12 0.45
CA THR A 55 -17.55 -8.09 0.47
C THR A 55 -16.27 -8.63 -0.19
N THR A 56 -16.11 -8.47 -1.51
CA THR A 56 -14.96 -9.08 -2.19
C THR A 56 -14.24 -8.22 -3.22
N ASN A 57 -14.52 -6.93 -3.34
CA ASN A 57 -13.57 -5.97 -3.93
C ASN A 57 -13.90 -4.55 -3.45
N GLU A 58 -13.43 -4.18 -2.26
CA GLU A 58 -13.27 -2.76 -1.92
C GLU A 58 -12.20 -2.19 -2.87
N ASP A 59 -12.62 -1.62 -3.98
CA ASP A 59 -11.71 -1.12 -4.99
C ASP A 59 -10.94 0.09 -4.46
N ILE A 60 -9.62 -0.03 -4.40
CA ILE A 60 -8.73 1.10 -4.17
C ILE A 60 -8.78 1.95 -5.44
N LEU A 61 -9.43 3.11 -5.35
CA LEU A 61 -9.54 4.07 -6.45
C LEU A 61 -8.56 5.23 -6.24
N ILE A 62 -8.07 5.76 -7.35
CA ILE A 62 -7.35 7.03 -7.40
C ILE A 62 -8.37 8.10 -7.78
N TYR A 63 -8.57 9.09 -6.91
CA TYR A 63 -9.51 10.17 -7.16
C TYR A 63 -9.06 11.47 -6.48
N LYS A 64 -9.78 12.56 -6.75
CA LYS A 64 -9.59 13.83 -6.07
C LYS A 64 -10.43 13.88 -4.80
N ASN A 65 -9.78 14.04 -3.66
CA ASN A 65 -10.50 14.19 -2.39
C ASN A 65 -11.23 15.55 -2.29
N SER A 66 -11.92 15.78 -1.17
CA SER A 66 -12.65 17.04 -0.92
C SER A 66 -11.78 18.30 -0.86
N LEU A 67 -10.45 18.15 -0.88
CA LEU A 67 -9.48 19.24 -0.99
C LEU A 67 -8.89 19.38 -2.40
N GLY A 68 -9.34 18.57 -3.37
CA GLY A 68 -8.85 18.55 -4.75
C GLY A 68 -7.51 17.83 -4.94
N LYS A 69 -7.01 17.13 -3.92
CA LYS A 69 -5.73 16.42 -3.94
C LYS A 69 -5.91 14.99 -4.45
N ASP A 70 -4.98 14.53 -5.28
CA ASP A 70 -4.96 13.16 -5.77
C ASP A 70 -4.57 12.20 -4.64
N VAL A 71 -5.47 11.27 -4.32
CA VAL A 71 -5.32 10.30 -3.25
C VAL A 71 -5.66 8.90 -3.74
N PHE A 72 -5.04 7.90 -3.14
CA PHE A 72 -5.58 6.55 -3.12
C PHE A 72 -6.59 6.49 -1.99
N GLY A 73 -7.82 6.07 -2.26
CA GLY A 73 -8.78 5.86 -1.19
C GLY A 73 -9.56 4.57 -1.34
N LEU A 74 -10.05 4.11 -0.20
CA LEU A 74 -10.95 2.98 -0.05
C LEU A 74 -12.00 3.35 1.00
N HIS A 75 -13.14 2.69 0.94
CA HIS A 75 -14.20 2.82 1.93
C HIS A 75 -14.56 1.44 2.50
N VAL A 76 -15.03 1.45 3.74
CA VAL A 76 -15.60 0.27 4.43
C VAL A 76 -16.93 0.69 5.02
N ASP A 77 -17.97 -0.13 4.85
CA ASP A 77 -19.25 0.09 5.54
C ASP A 77 -19.14 -0.31 7.02
N ILE A 78 -19.60 0.57 7.91
CA ILE A 78 -19.71 0.30 9.35
C ILE A 78 -21.15 0.52 9.78
N ASP A 79 -21.79 -0.55 10.26
CA ASP A 79 -23.08 -0.48 10.94
C ASP A 79 -22.89 -0.35 12.46
N ILE A 80 -23.42 0.74 13.02
CA ILE A 80 -23.52 0.93 14.47
C ILE A 80 -25.00 1.12 14.82
N LEU A 81 -25.60 0.09 15.44
CA LEU A 81 -26.98 0.11 15.92
C LEU A 81 -28.02 0.38 14.80
N GLY A 82 -27.79 -0.14 13.60
CA GLY A 82 -28.64 0.07 12.42
C GLY A 82 -28.39 1.40 11.72
N VAL A 83 -27.34 2.13 12.10
CA VAL A 83 -26.91 3.37 11.44
C VAL A 83 -25.60 3.09 10.73
N HIS A 84 -25.64 3.21 9.42
CA HIS A 84 -24.48 2.96 8.58
C HIS A 84 -23.63 4.20 8.36
N PHE A 85 -22.33 3.98 8.32
CA PHE A 85 -21.31 4.99 8.10
C PHE A 85 -20.27 4.44 7.12
N ALA A 86 -19.84 5.28 6.18
CA ALA A 86 -18.63 5.01 5.43
C ALA A 86 -17.40 5.36 6.28
N LEU A 87 -16.56 4.38 6.56
CA LEU A 87 -15.18 4.62 7.01
C LEU A 87 -14.29 4.75 5.78
N VAL A 88 -13.88 5.96 5.47
CA VAL A 88 -13.01 6.25 4.32
C VAL A 88 -11.57 6.36 4.80
N SER A 89 -10.65 5.71 4.11
CA SER A 89 -9.21 5.86 4.31
C SER A 89 -8.57 6.40 3.04
N GLU A 90 -7.90 7.54 3.15
CA GLU A 90 -7.18 8.21 2.06
C GLU A 90 -5.69 8.26 2.33
N ALA A 91 -4.89 7.93 1.32
CA ALA A 91 -3.44 8.08 1.33
C ALA A 91 -3.01 9.00 0.19
N ASP A 92 -2.16 9.97 0.52
CA ASP A 92 -1.55 10.86 -0.48
C ASP A 92 -0.78 10.06 -1.55
N MET A 93 -1.07 10.30 -2.82
CA MET A 93 -0.38 9.65 -3.94
C MET A 93 1.14 9.85 -3.87
N LEU A 94 1.61 11.04 -3.45
CA LEU A 94 3.03 11.33 -3.32
C LEU A 94 3.69 10.52 -2.20
N LEU A 95 2.95 10.20 -1.12
CA LEU A 95 3.44 9.31 -0.07
C LEU A 95 3.72 7.92 -0.63
N VAL A 96 2.71 7.36 -1.31
CA VAL A 96 2.75 5.99 -1.80
C VAL A 96 3.89 5.80 -2.78
N ILE A 97 4.07 6.75 -3.72
CA ILE A 97 5.16 6.74 -4.69
C ILE A 97 6.54 6.83 -4.00
N ASN A 98 6.68 7.72 -3.01
CA ASN A 98 7.96 7.90 -2.32
C ASN A 98 8.36 6.67 -1.49
N ILE A 99 7.39 6.01 -0.85
CA ILE A 99 7.63 4.74 -0.13
C ILE A 99 8.09 3.66 -1.10
N GLN A 100 7.42 3.52 -2.25
CA GLN A 100 7.80 2.52 -3.27
C GLN A 100 9.23 2.73 -3.77
N ASN A 101 9.60 3.97 -4.11
CA ASN A 101 10.94 4.28 -4.61
C ASN A 101 12.04 3.92 -3.60
N ALA A 102 11.83 4.24 -2.32
CA ALA A 102 12.81 3.92 -1.27
C ALA A 102 13.00 2.41 -1.06
N ILE A 103 11.93 1.62 -1.20
CA ILE A 103 11.99 0.16 -1.11
C ILE A 103 12.69 -0.42 -2.34
N ILE A 104 12.36 0.06 -3.54
CA ILE A 104 12.96 -0.40 -4.80
C ILE A 104 14.46 -0.16 -4.80
N GLU A 105 14.91 1.04 -4.41
CA GLU A 105 16.33 1.40 -4.37
C GLU A 105 17.13 0.44 -3.47
N LYS A 106 16.64 0.21 -2.25
CA LYS A 106 17.32 -0.69 -1.30
C LYS A 106 17.28 -2.15 -1.71
N THR A 107 16.14 -2.60 -2.24
CA THR A 107 15.96 -3.99 -2.71
C THR A 107 16.88 -4.28 -3.89
N LEU A 108 17.03 -3.32 -4.81
CA LEU A 108 17.96 -3.44 -5.95
C LEU A 108 19.41 -3.60 -5.48
N ILE A 109 19.87 -2.77 -4.55
CA ILE A 109 21.24 -2.82 -4.02
C ILE A 109 21.50 -4.16 -3.32
N ILE A 110 20.58 -4.62 -2.46
CA ILE A 110 20.70 -5.91 -1.78
C ILE A 110 20.75 -7.06 -2.78
N THR A 111 19.88 -7.03 -3.80
CA THR A 111 19.84 -8.04 -4.86
C THR A 111 21.15 -8.09 -5.64
N LEU A 112 21.73 -6.93 -5.97
CA LEU A 112 23.02 -6.85 -6.66
C LEU A 112 24.17 -7.42 -5.82
N ILE A 113 24.20 -7.11 -4.52
CA ILE A 113 25.21 -7.64 -3.59
C ILE A 113 25.09 -9.16 -3.47
N LEU A 114 23.87 -9.69 -3.33
CA LEU A 114 23.63 -11.14 -3.27
C LEU A 114 24.08 -11.83 -4.56
N LEU A 115 23.77 -11.26 -5.72
CA LEU A 115 24.24 -11.79 -7.01
C LEU A 115 25.78 -11.83 -7.09
N MET A 116 26.44 -10.76 -6.64
CA MET A 116 27.90 -10.68 -6.61
C MET A 116 28.50 -11.75 -5.69
N ILE A 117 27.92 -11.98 -4.51
CA ILE A 117 28.36 -13.04 -3.58
C ILE A 117 28.23 -14.42 -4.23
N ILE A 118 27.10 -14.70 -4.89
CA ILE A 118 26.87 -15.98 -5.59
C ILE A 118 27.95 -16.22 -6.65
N ILE A 119 28.29 -15.18 -7.45
CA ILE A 119 29.33 -15.27 -8.48
C ILE A 119 30.69 -15.56 -7.84
N ILE A 120 31.05 -14.88 -6.75
CA ILE A 120 32.33 -15.09 -6.05
C ILE A 120 32.42 -16.52 -5.52
N VAL A 121 31.37 -17.01 -4.86
CA VAL A 121 31.33 -18.38 -4.33
C VAL A 121 31.43 -19.41 -5.45
N ALA A 122 30.77 -19.19 -6.59
CA ALA A 122 30.86 -20.09 -7.74
C ALA A 122 32.29 -20.17 -8.29
N ILE A 123 32.98 -19.03 -8.43
CA ILE A 123 34.37 -18.97 -8.90
C ILE A 123 35.32 -19.67 -7.91
N LEU A 124 35.16 -19.43 -6.60
CA LEU A 124 35.99 -20.07 -5.57
C LEU A 124 35.76 -21.59 -5.52
N SER A 125 34.50 -22.02 -5.63
CA SER A 125 34.14 -23.43 -5.66
C SER A 125 34.76 -24.13 -6.87
N LEU A 126 34.73 -23.50 -8.05
CA LEU A 126 35.36 -24.02 -9.25
C LEU A 126 36.88 -24.14 -9.10
N LYS A 127 37.54 -23.09 -8.58
CA LYS A 127 38.99 -23.10 -8.32
C LYS A 127 39.39 -24.24 -7.37
N MET A 128 38.67 -24.39 -6.26
CA MET A 128 38.92 -25.43 -5.25
C MET A 128 38.83 -26.84 -5.85
N VAL A 129 37.83 -27.10 -6.69
CA VAL A 129 37.66 -28.40 -7.35
C VAL A 129 38.82 -28.70 -8.31
N ILE A 130 39.23 -27.71 -9.11
CA ILE A 130 40.34 -27.87 -10.07
C ILE A 130 41.66 -28.15 -9.35
N GLU A 131 41.98 -27.41 -8.29
CA GLU A 131 43.20 -27.63 -7.48
C GLU A 131 43.22 -29.03 -6.86
N THR A 132 42.08 -29.47 -6.31
CA THR A 132 41.93 -30.81 -5.72
C THR A 132 42.16 -31.92 -6.74
N LEU A 133 41.68 -31.75 -7.98
CA LEU A 133 41.89 -32.73 -9.05
C LEU A 133 43.36 -32.77 -9.46
N ASN A 134 43.99 -31.63 -9.74
CA ASN A 134 45.39 -31.57 -10.17
C ASN A 134 46.36 -32.17 -9.16
N SER A 135 46.13 -31.94 -7.86
CA SER A 135 46.91 -32.54 -6.77
C SER A 135 46.83 -34.07 -6.76
N LYS A 136 45.64 -34.66 -6.97
CA LYS A 136 45.48 -36.12 -7.01
C LYS A 136 46.19 -36.77 -8.20
N TYR A 137 46.23 -36.13 -9.37
CA TYR A 137 46.89 -36.69 -10.56
C TYR A 137 48.42 -36.59 -10.51
N THR A 138 48.99 -35.59 -9.83
CA THR A 138 50.45 -35.46 -9.70
C THR A 138 51.06 -36.49 -8.75
N VAL A 139 50.33 -36.94 -7.72
CA VAL A 139 50.80 -37.96 -6.77
C VAL A 139 50.79 -39.38 -7.37
N LYS A 140 49.95 -39.66 -8.37
CA LYS A 140 49.82 -41.00 -8.96
C LYS A 140 50.88 -41.34 -10.02
N MET A 141 51.70 -40.36 -10.43
CA MET A 141 52.77 -40.54 -11.44
C MET A 141 54.18 -40.60 -10.84
N ARG A 142 54.32 -40.63 -9.51
CA ARG A 142 55.56 -40.94 -8.79
C ARG A 142 55.46 -42.31 -8.16
#